data_AF-A0A7K2NU55-F1
#
_entry.id   AF-A0A7K2NU55-F1
#
_cell.length_a   1.000
_cell.length_b   1.000
_cell.length_c   1.000
_cell.angle_alpha   90.00
_cell.angle_beta   90.00
_cell.angle_gamma   90.00
#
_symmetry.space_group_name_H-M   'P 1'
#
loop_
_entity.id
_entity.type
_entity.pdbx_description
1 polymer ?
#
loop_
_entity_poly.entity_id
_entity_poly.type
_entity_poly.pdbx_seq_one_letter_code
_entity_poly.pdbx_strand_id
1 'polypeptide(L)'
;LKRVQPVVGKYGKTVVGWHQLAGAEPVEGALVQYWGLDRTSDAEKAQVAEAARNGTGLILSPADRTYLDMKYTKDTPLGLSWAGYVEVQRSYDWDPAAYLPGAPAEAVRGVEAPLWTETLSDPDQLDFMAFPRLPGVAELGWSPASTHDWDTYKVRLAEQAPRWEAMGIDYYHSPQVPWT
;
A
#
# COMPACT_ATOMS: atom_id res chain seq x y z
N LEU A 1 18.81 9.26 -12.80
CA LEU A 1 18.86 9.38 -11.32
C LEU A 1 20.28 9.36 -10.73
N LYS A 2 21.28 8.81 -11.45
CA LYS A 2 22.72 8.76 -11.07
C LYS A 2 23.35 10.04 -10.48
N ARG A 3 22.93 11.24 -10.91
CA ARG A 3 23.47 12.53 -10.39
C ARG A 3 22.80 13.02 -9.10
N VAL A 4 21.54 12.65 -8.86
CA VAL A 4 20.75 13.19 -7.74
C VAL A 4 20.80 12.29 -6.52
N GLN A 5 20.92 10.96 -6.69
CA GLN A 5 21.03 10.03 -5.56
C GLN A 5 22.22 10.36 -4.61
N PRO A 6 23.43 10.69 -5.10
CA PRO A 6 24.55 11.05 -4.21
C PRO A 6 24.31 12.34 -3.40
N VAL A 7 23.42 13.22 -3.85
CA VAL A 7 23.08 14.45 -3.12
C VAL A 7 22.37 14.12 -1.80
N VAL A 8 21.54 13.08 -1.78
CA VAL A 8 20.86 12.60 -0.57
C VAL A 8 21.88 12.07 0.44
N GLY A 9 22.82 11.24 -0.03
CA GLY A 9 23.92 10.73 0.80
C GLY A 9 24.85 11.81 1.33
N LYS A 10 25.11 12.87 0.54
CA LYS A 10 25.90 14.05 0.97
C LYS A 10 25.34 14.69 2.24
N TYR A 11 24.02 14.64 2.44
CA TYR A 11 23.35 15.19 3.62
C TYR A 11 23.02 14.13 4.70
N GLY A 12 23.64 12.95 4.63
CA GLY A 12 23.50 11.90 5.64
C GLY A 12 22.09 11.28 5.69
N LYS A 13 21.39 11.23 4.54
CA LYS A 13 20.07 10.60 4.41
C LYS A 13 20.13 9.39 3.50
N THR A 14 19.16 8.50 3.65
CA THR A 14 18.97 7.33 2.79
C THR A 14 18.00 7.65 1.66
N VAL A 15 18.32 7.20 0.45
CA VAL A 15 17.46 7.40 -0.73
C VAL A 15 16.23 6.48 -0.64
N VAL A 16 15.05 7.07 -0.84
CA VAL A 16 13.82 6.34 -1.14
C VAL A 16 13.24 6.93 -2.43
N GLY A 17 12.70 6.08 -3.30
CA GLY A 17 11.96 6.54 -4.48
C GLY A 17 11.03 5.47 -5.01
N TRP A 18 10.09 5.85 -5.88
CA TRP A 18 9.24 4.90 -6.59
C TRP A 18 10.05 3.87 -7.39
N HIS A 19 9.47 2.70 -7.66
CA HIS A 19 10.20 1.56 -8.24
C HIS A 19 10.79 1.78 -9.63
N GLN A 20 10.43 2.87 -10.32
CA GLN A 20 11.16 3.32 -11.51
C GLN A 20 12.65 3.52 -11.24
N LEU A 21 13.05 3.83 -10.00
CA LEU A 21 14.45 3.91 -9.58
C LEU A 21 15.19 2.57 -9.75
N ALA A 22 14.50 1.42 -9.68
CA ALA A 22 15.11 0.11 -9.90
C ALA A 22 15.76 -0.02 -11.30
N GLY A 23 15.24 0.69 -12.31
CA GLY A 23 15.79 0.73 -13.66
C GLY A 23 16.88 1.78 -13.87
N ALA A 24 17.32 2.46 -12.80
CA ALA A 24 18.21 3.61 -12.89
C ALA A 24 19.42 3.54 -11.94
N GLU A 25 19.88 2.31 -11.65
CA GLU A 25 21.01 1.99 -10.76
C GLU A 25 20.80 2.58 -9.34
N PRO A 26 19.96 1.96 -8.49
CA PRO A 26 19.84 2.35 -7.09
C PRO A 26 21.21 2.37 -6.39
N VAL A 27 21.50 3.42 -5.64
CA VAL A 27 22.71 3.47 -4.80
C VAL A 27 22.61 2.47 -3.65
N GLU A 28 23.75 2.03 -3.12
CA GLU A 28 23.80 1.13 -1.96
C GLU A 28 22.99 1.71 -0.78
N GLY A 29 22.20 0.86 -0.13
CA GLY A 29 21.33 1.23 0.98
C GLY A 29 20.02 1.93 0.56
N ALA A 30 19.80 2.20 -0.72
CA ALA A 30 18.54 2.76 -1.18
C ALA A 30 17.35 1.80 -0.97
N LEU A 31 16.16 2.39 -0.82
CA LEU A 31 14.89 1.68 -0.86
C LEU A 31 14.10 2.11 -2.09
N VAL A 32 13.35 1.17 -2.66
CA VAL A 32 12.38 1.44 -3.72
C VAL A 32 10.98 1.11 -3.25
N GLN A 33 10.03 1.98 -3.60
CA GLN A 33 8.62 1.80 -3.28
C GLN A 33 7.87 1.26 -4.51
N TYR A 34 7.43 0.01 -4.42
CA TYR A 34 6.68 -0.66 -5.47
C TYR A 34 5.21 -0.27 -5.42
N TRP A 35 4.77 0.44 -6.46
CA TRP A 35 3.38 0.85 -6.66
C TRP A 35 2.72 0.18 -7.87
N GLY A 36 3.33 -0.88 -8.39
CA GLY A 36 2.72 -1.66 -9.46
C GLY A 36 1.41 -2.33 -9.01
N LEU A 37 0.87 -3.15 -9.89
CA LEU A 37 -0.46 -3.74 -9.76
C LEU A 37 -0.45 -5.14 -10.37
N ASP A 38 -1.52 -5.92 -10.19
CA ASP A 38 -1.58 -7.32 -10.64
C ASP A 38 -1.26 -7.44 -12.15
N ARG A 39 -1.75 -6.50 -12.97
CA ARG A 39 -1.51 -6.45 -14.44
C ARG A 39 -0.22 -5.70 -14.84
N THR A 40 0.64 -5.30 -13.91
CA THR A 40 1.96 -4.72 -14.25
C THR A 40 2.75 -5.77 -15.01
N SER A 41 3.45 -5.34 -16.07
CA SER A 41 4.17 -6.27 -16.95
C SER A 41 5.20 -7.10 -16.18
N ASP A 42 5.39 -8.35 -16.60
CA ASP A 42 6.37 -9.25 -15.97
C ASP A 42 7.79 -8.68 -16.05
N ALA A 43 8.13 -7.97 -17.13
CA ALA A 43 9.41 -7.30 -17.29
C ALA A 43 9.64 -6.23 -16.21
N GLU A 44 8.62 -5.44 -15.89
CA GLU A 44 8.68 -4.41 -14.87
C GLU A 44 8.75 -5.01 -13.46
N LYS A 45 7.96 -6.05 -13.17
CA LYS A 45 8.06 -6.81 -11.90
C LYS A 45 9.45 -7.43 -11.73
N ALA A 46 9.99 -8.05 -12.78
CA ALA A 46 11.31 -8.67 -12.77
C ALA A 46 12.43 -7.66 -12.53
N GLN A 47 12.33 -6.44 -13.08
CA GLN A 47 13.30 -5.37 -12.83
C GLN A 47 13.36 -4.99 -11.34
N VAL A 48 12.21 -4.91 -10.66
CA VAL A 48 12.15 -4.59 -9.22
C VAL A 48 12.65 -5.76 -8.37
N ALA A 49 12.26 -6.99 -8.71
CA ALA A 49 12.75 -8.18 -8.05
C ALA A 49 14.28 -8.36 -8.18
N GLU A 50 14.85 -7.97 -9.33
CA GLU A 50 16.30 -7.97 -9.53
C GLU A 50 17.01 -6.93 -8.67
N ALA A 51 16.46 -5.71 -8.55
CA ALA A 51 17.00 -4.71 -7.61
C ALA A 51 16.97 -5.21 -6.15
N ALA A 52 15.92 -5.94 -5.78
CA ALA A 52 15.81 -6.58 -4.46
C ALA A 52 16.86 -7.67 -4.24
N ARG A 53 17.10 -8.54 -5.22
CA ARG A 53 18.19 -9.54 -5.19
C ARG A 53 19.58 -8.90 -5.07
N ASN A 54 19.74 -7.70 -5.61
CA ASN A 54 20.97 -6.91 -5.49
C ASN A 54 21.05 -6.06 -4.20
N GLY A 55 20.15 -6.30 -3.23
CA GLY A 55 20.21 -5.70 -1.89
C GLY A 55 19.40 -4.41 -1.71
N THR A 56 18.66 -3.96 -2.73
CA THR A 56 17.76 -2.80 -2.59
C THR A 56 16.58 -3.18 -1.69
N GLY A 57 16.26 -2.35 -0.69
CA GLY A 57 15.09 -2.58 0.16
C GLY A 57 13.78 -2.28 -0.59
N LEU A 58 12.73 -3.06 -0.36
CA LEU A 58 11.41 -2.86 -0.95
C LEU A 58 10.42 -2.31 0.08
N ILE A 59 9.68 -1.26 -0.30
CA ILE A 59 8.43 -0.86 0.35
C ILE A 59 7.30 -1.26 -0.59
N LEU A 60 6.31 -2.01 -0.11
CA LEU A 60 5.19 -2.45 -0.94
C LEU A 60 3.97 -1.56 -0.71
N SER A 61 3.53 -0.87 -1.76
CA SER A 61 2.29 -0.11 -1.76
C SER A 61 1.55 -0.27 -3.10
N PRO A 62 1.13 -1.49 -3.48
CA PRO A 62 0.58 -1.72 -4.81
C PRO A 62 -0.68 -0.87 -5.06
N ALA A 63 -0.78 -0.26 -6.24
CA ALA A 63 -1.85 0.69 -6.54
C ALA A 63 -3.26 0.07 -6.57
N ASP A 64 -3.34 -1.23 -6.83
CA ASP A 64 -4.59 -2.00 -6.79
C ASP A 64 -4.81 -2.70 -5.45
N ARG A 65 -4.07 -2.30 -4.40
CA ARG A 65 -4.16 -2.83 -3.02
C ARG A 65 -4.26 -1.71 -1.98
N THR A 66 -3.25 -0.84 -1.86
CA THR A 66 -3.11 0.07 -0.70
C THR A 66 -3.23 1.55 -1.03
N TYR A 67 -3.46 1.90 -2.30
CA TYR A 67 -3.78 3.27 -2.70
C TYR A 67 -5.17 3.63 -2.20
N LEU A 68 -5.23 4.46 -1.18
CA LEU A 68 -6.45 4.84 -0.48
C LEU A 68 -7.32 5.78 -1.32
N ASP A 69 -6.77 6.41 -2.35
CA ASP A 69 -7.53 7.18 -3.33
C ASP A 69 -8.26 6.31 -4.36
N MET A 70 -7.99 4.99 -4.43
CA MET A 70 -8.77 4.12 -5.33
C MET A 70 -10.19 3.93 -4.82
N LYS A 71 -11.14 4.03 -5.73
CA LYS A 71 -12.56 3.77 -5.48
C LYS A 71 -12.78 2.35 -4.97
N TYR A 72 -13.67 2.20 -4.00
CA TYR A 72 -14.14 0.89 -3.53
C TYR A 72 -14.98 0.19 -4.61
N THR A 73 -15.88 0.93 -5.25
CA THR A 73 -16.78 0.44 -6.31
C THR A 73 -16.95 1.50 -7.39
N LYS A 74 -17.67 1.16 -8.47
CA LYS A 74 -18.03 2.13 -9.52
C LYS A 74 -18.86 3.32 -8.99
N ASP A 75 -19.56 3.14 -7.87
CA ASP A 75 -20.49 4.11 -7.31
C ASP A 75 -19.84 4.97 -6.20
N THR A 76 -18.58 4.70 -5.84
CA THR A 76 -17.83 5.55 -4.89
C THR A 76 -17.73 6.98 -5.44
N PRO A 77 -18.14 8.01 -4.68
CA PRO A 77 -18.26 9.39 -5.19
C PRO A 77 -16.91 10.08 -5.37
N LEU A 78 -15.92 9.74 -4.53
CA LEU A 78 -14.58 10.30 -4.50
C LEU A 78 -13.56 9.30 -5.05
N GLY A 79 -12.30 9.71 -5.21
CA GLY A 79 -11.22 8.84 -5.64
C GLY A 79 -11.19 8.55 -7.13
N LEU A 80 -10.24 7.70 -7.53
CA LEU A 80 -9.95 7.34 -8.91
C LEU A 80 -10.18 5.84 -9.15
N SER A 81 -10.20 5.41 -10.40
CA SER A 81 -10.42 4.00 -10.76
C SER A 81 -9.43 3.49 -11.81
N TRP A 82 -8.29 4.18 -11.97
CA TRP A 82 -7.31 3.85 -13.01
C TRP A 82 -6.65 2.48 -12.75
N ALA A 83 -6.48 2.10 -11.48
CA ALA A 83 -5.98 0.80 -11.05
C ALA A 83 -7.08 -0.25 -10.85
N GLY A 84 -8.33 0.06 -11.23
CA GLY A 84 -9.51 -0.75 -10.94
C GLY A 84 -10.24 -0.31 -9.68
N TYR A 85 -11.04 -1.21 -9.11
CA TYR A 85 -11.76 -0.99 -7.85
C TYR A 85 -11.13 -1.81 -6.73
N VAL A 86 -10.97 -1.19 -5.56
CA VAL A 86 -10.26 -1.75 -4.41
C VAL A 86 -11.16 -1.73 -3.19
N GLU A 87 -12.00 -2.75 -3.11
CA GLU A 87 -12.79 -3.05 -1.90
C GLU A 87 -11.90 -3.50 -0.72
N VAL A 88 -12.48 -3.52 0.48
CA VAL A 88 -11.77 -3.75 1.75
C VAL A 88 -11.01 -5.08 1.75
N GLN A 89 -11.63 -6.17 1.30
CA GLN A 89 -10.96 -7.47 1.22
C GLN A 89 -9.74 -7.42 0.29
N ARG A 90 -9.86 -6.82 -0.90
CA ARG A 90 -8.73 -6.75 -1.85
C ARG A 90 -7.53 -6.01 -1.27
N SER A 91 -7.80 -4.98 -0.48
CA SER A 91 -6.78 -4.17 0.20
C SER A 91 -6.02 -4.93 1.29
N TYR A 92 -6.69 -5.89 1.96
CA TYR A 92 -6.13 -6.67 3.06
C TYR A 92 -5.60 -8.05 2.63
N ASP A 93 -6.25 -8.73 1.70
CA ASP A 93 -6.10 -10.16 1.42
C ASP A 93 -4.90 -10.46 0.50
N TRP A 94 -3.70 -10.24 1.04
CA TRP A 94 -2.40 -10.55 0.42
C TRP A 94 -1.29 -10.61 1.48
N ASP A 95 -0.19 -11.28 1.16
CA ASP A 95 1.00 -11.40 2.02
C ASP A 95 2.17 -10.60 1.42
N PRO A 96 2.68 -9.55 2.10
CA PRO A 96 3.83 -8.79 1.65
C PRO A 96 5.07 -9.62 1.36
N ALA A 97 5.31 -10.71 2.12
CA ALA A 97 6.49 -11.56 1.96
C ALA A 97 6.44 -12.40 0.66
N ALA A 98 5.24 -12.63 0.11
CA ALA A 98 5.01 -13.48 -1.07
C ALA A 98 4.42 -12.73 -2.26
N TYR A 99 4.31 -11.40 -2.20
CA TYR A 99 3.57 -10.61 -3.17
C TYR A 99 4.27 -10.46 -4.53
N LEU A 100 5.55 -10.06 -4.55
CA LEU A 100 6.28 -9.76 -5.78
C LEU A 100 7.07 -10.99 -6.28
N PRO A 101 6.72 -11.59 -7.44
CA PRO A 101 7.36 -12.81 -7.91
C PRO A 101 8.89 -12.66 -8.06
N GLY A 102 9.63 -13.59 -7.45
CA GLY A 102 11.09 -13.64 -7.50
C GLY A 102 11.81 -12.63 -6.60
N ALA A 103 11.09 -11.79 -5.85
CA ALA A 103 11.70 -10.95 -4.82
C ALA A 103 12.01 -11.80 -3.56
N PRO A 104 13.20 -11.67 -2.96
CA PRO A 104 13.49 -12.27 -1.67
C PRO A 104 12.63 -11.66 -0.57
N ALA A 105 12.04 -12.47 0.31
CA ALA A 105 11.14 -12.00 1.37
C ALA A 105 11.85 -11.03 2.32
N GLU A 106 13.12 -11.27 2.62
CA GLU A 106 13.96 -10.43 3.48
C GLU A 106 14.28 -9.05 2.88
N ALA A 107 14.08 -8.86 1.57
CA ALA A 107 14.24 -7.55 0.94
C ALA A 107 13.05 -6.62 1.26
N VAL A 108 11.89 -7.18 1.60
CA VAL A 108 10.67 -6.43 1.96
C VAL A 108 10.85 -5.78 3.33
N ARG A 109 10.81 -4.44 3.36
CA ARG A 109 11.00 -3.62 4.56
C ARG A 109 9.68 -3.23 5.23
N GLY A 110 8.56 -3.42 4.54
CA GLY A 110 7.23 -3.14 5.05
C GLY A 110 6.28 -2.71 3.94
N VAL A 111 5.16 -2.12 4.37
CA VAL A 111 4.08 -1.66 3.51
C VAL A 111 3.82 -0.17 3.71
N GLU A 112 3.18 0.45 2.73
CA GLU A 112 2.70 1.84 2.83
C GLU A 112 1.27 1.94 2.25
N ALA A 113 0.46 2.84 2.81
CA ALA A 113 -0.88 3.18 2.33
C ALA A 113 -0.92 4.65 1.84
N PRO A 114 -0.56 4.92 0.57
CA PRO A 114 -0.61 6.27 0.03
C PRO A 114 -2.05 6.77 -0.08
N LEU A 115 -2.29 8.01 0.34
CA LEU A 115 -3.54 8.72 0.11
C LEU A 115 -3.26 9.92 -0.80
N TRP A 116 -3.58 9.75 -2.09
CA TRP A 116 -3.50 10.83 -3.06
C TRP A 116 -4.75 11.72 -2.98
N THR A 117 -4.60 13.01 -3.30
CA THR A 117 -5.60 14.03 -2.96
C THR A 117 -6.11 14.81 -4.17
N GLU A 118 -5.97 14.30 -5.39
CA GLU A 118 -6.50 14.94 -6.61
C GLU A 118 -8.02 15.15 -6.53
N THR A 119 -8.72 14.32 -5.76
CA THR A 119 -10.18 14.37 -5.57
C THR A 119 -10.61 14.73 -4.14
N LEU A 120 -9.64 14.94 -3.23
CA LEU A 120 -9.88 15.09 -1.80
C LEU A 120 -9.41 16.48 -1.36
N SER A 121 -10.30 17.23 -0.73
CA SER A 121 -10.14 18.67 -0.50
C SER A 121 -10.44 19.11 0.94
N ASP A 122 -11.00 18.23 1.75
CA ASP A 122 -11.26 18.45 3.17
C ASP A 122 -10.95 17.17 4.00
N PRO A 123 -10.81 17.28 5.32
CA PRO A 123 -10.47 16.15 6.19
C PRO A 123 -11.49 15.00 6.16
N ASP A 124 -12.78 15.29 6.06
CA ASP A 124 -13.84 14.25 6.07
C ASP A 124 -13.72 13.37 4.82
N GLN A 125 -13.37 13.96 3.67
CA GLN A 125 -13.07 13.23 2.44
C GLN A 125 -11.81 12.35 2.58
N LEU A 126 -10.80 12.81 3.33
CA LEU A 126 -9.60 12.00 3.61
C LEU A 126 -9.99 10.79 4.47
N ASP A 127 -10.79 10.99 5.51
CA ASP A 127 -11.26 9.94 6.40
C ASP A 127 -12.10 8.90 5.63
N PHE A 128 -13.09 9.33 4.84
CA PHE A 128 -13.92 8.43 4.04
C PHE A 128 -13.13 7.53 3.08
N MET A 129 -12.06 8.06 2.47
CA MET A 129 -11.22 7.29 1.54
C MET A 129 -10.15 6.44 2.25
N ALA A 130 -9.67 6.89 3.41
CA ALA A 130 -8.69 6.15 4.21
C ALA A 130 -9.32 4.98 4.97
N PHE A 131 -10.48 5.20 5.58
CA PHE A 131 -11.19 4.21 6.39
C PHE A 131 -12.28 3.50 5.56
N PRO A 132 -12.31 2.15 5.56
CA PRO A 132 -11.74 1.27 6.57
C PRO A 132 -10.50 0.47 6.11
N ARG A 133 -9.83 0.87 5.02
CA ARG A 133 -8.66 0.12 4.48
C ARG A 133 -7.37 0.39 5.26
N LEU A 134 -7.20 1.61 5.79
CA LEU A 134 -6.00 2.03 6.51
C LEU A 134 -5.56 1.05 7.64
N PRO A 135 -6.46 0.59 8.56
CA PRO A 135 -6.10 -0.38 9.58
C PRO A 135 -5.62 -1.73 9.03
N GLY A 136 -6.13 -2.15 7.87
CA GLY A 136 -5.74 -3.41 7.24
C GLY A 136 -4.30 -3.36 6.73
N VAL A 137 -3.91 -2.24 6.13
CA VAL A 137 -2.51 -2.03 5.72
C VAL A 137 -1.58 -1.95 6.93
N ALA A 138 -2.03 -1.33 8.03
CA ALA A 138 -1.27 -1.33 9.29
C ALA A 138 -1.08 -2.76 9.83
N GLU A 139 -2.10 -3.61 9.76
CA GLU A 139 -2.02 -5.00 10.17
C GLU A 139 -1.02 -5.80 9.32
N LEU A 140 -0.99 -5.59 8.00
CA LEU A 140 -0.01 -6.21 7.10
C LEU A 140 1.45 -5.81 7.43
N GLY A 141 1.66 -4.60 7.96
CA GLY A 141 2.97 -4.13 8.38
C GLY A 141 3.39 -4.55 9.79
N TRP A 142 2.45 -5.00 10.63
CA TRP A 142 2.67 -5.20 12.06
C TRP A 142 2.49 -6.65 12.53
N SER A 143 1.43 -7.31 12.08
CA SER A 143 1.02 -8.61 12.61
C SER A 143 1.79 -9.76 11.96
N PRO A 144 1.99 -10.88 12.67
CA PRO A 144 2.56 -12.09 12.07
C PRO A 144 1.70 -12.62 10.94
N ALA A 145 2.30 -13.15 9.86
CA ALA A 145 1.56 -13.76 8.75
C ALA A 145 0.61 -14.89 9.22
N SER A 146 0.93 -15.59 10.31
CA SER A 146 0.08 -16.65 10.88
C SER A 146 -1.25 -16.15 11.46
N THR A 147 -1.43 -14.85 11.67
CA THR A 147 -2.70 -14.25 12.12
C THR A 147 -3.52 -13.68 10.97
N HIS A 148 -2.97 -13.69 9.75
CA HIS A 148 -3.62 -13.13 8.57
C HIS A 148 -4.74 -14.06 8.09
N ASP A 149 -5.97 -13.63 8.34
CA ASP A 149 -7.17 -14.31 7.87
C ASP A 149 -8.30 -13.27 7.69
N TRP A 150 -8.89 -13.21 6.50
CA TRP A 150 -9.92 -12.22 6.18
C TRP A 150 -11.20 -12.39 7.00
N ASP A 151 -11.64 -13.64 7.22
CA ASP A 151 -12.92 -13.91 7.86
C ASP A 151 -12.93 -13.52 9.33
N THR A 152 -11.80 -13.65 10.02
CA THR A 152 -11.61 -13.18 11.39
C THR A 152 -11.21 -11.70 11.46
N TYR A 153 -10.42 -11.20 10.52
CA TYR A 153 -10.05 -9.77 10.45
C TYR A 153 -11.27 -8.87 10.27
N LYS A 154 -12.19 -9.19 9.36
CA LYS A 154 -13.38 -8.35 9.09
C LYS A 154 -14.28 -8.20 10.32
N VAL A 155 -14.27 -9.16 11.25
CA VAL A 155 -14.98 -9.05 12.53
C VAL A 155 -14.30 -8.02 13.45
N ARG A 156 -12.97 -8.08 13.61
CA ARG A 156 -12.21 -7.08 14.38
C ARG A 156 -12.29 -5.68 13.76
N LEU A 157 -12.37 -5.60 12.43
CA LEU A 157 -12.60 -4.36 11.71
C LEU A 157 -14.00 -3.80 11.97
N ALA A 158 -15.03 -4.66 11.94
CA ALA A 158 -16.40 -4.27 12.26
C ALA A 158 -16.52 -3.67 13.66
N GLU A 159 -15.82 -4.24 14.64
CA GLU A 159 -15.77 -3.73 16.03
C GLU A 159 -15.14 -2.34 16.17
N GLN A 160 -14.53 -1.78 15.12
CA GLN A 160 -14.02 -0.41 15.14
C GLN A 160 -15.10 0.64 14.90
N ALA A 161 -16.23 0.28 14.27
CA ALA A 161 -17.29 1.22 13.89
C ALA A 161 -17.74 2.12 15.06
N PRO A 162 -18.10 1.61 16.25
CA PRO A 162 -18.51 2.45 17.37
C PRO A 162 -17.41 3.41 17.87
N ARG A 163 -16.13 3.06 17.66
CA ARG A 163 -15.01 3.92 18.03
C ARG A 163 -14.83 5.06 17.04
N TRP A 164 -14.92 4.76 15.74
CA TRP A 164 -14.84 5.77 14.69
C TRP A 164 -16.01 6.75 14.78
N GLU A 165 -17.22 6.26 15.02
CA GLU A 165 -18.39 7.10 15.27
C GLU A 165 -18.20 8.02 16.48
N ALA A 166 -17.72 7.48 17.61
CA ALA A 166 -17.46 8.28 18.81
C ALA A 166 -16.33 9.31 18.63
N MET A 167 -15.40 9.04 17.70
CA MET A 167 -14.30 9.95 17.36
C MET A 167 -14.67 10.96 16.25
N GLY A 168 -15.83 10.79 15.60
CA GLY A 168 -16.23 11.61 14.45
C GLY A 168 -15.43 11.34 13.19
N ILE A 169 -14.91 10.12 13.01
CA ILE A 169 -14.18 9.69 11.80
C ILE A 169 -15.20 9.13 10.80
N ASP A 170 -15.31 9.75 9.63
CA ASP A 170 -16.13 9.20 8.52
C ASP A 170 -15.42 7.99 7.89
N TYR A 171 -16.20 7.02 7.40
CA TYR A 171 -15.65 5.82 6.77
C TYR A 171 -16.64 5.16 5.82
N TYR A 172 -16.11 4.48 4.81
CA TYR A 172 -16.94 3.69 3.92
C TYR A 172 -17.49 2.42 4.61
N HIS A 173 -18.81 2.36 4.76
CA HIS A 173 -19.56 1.20 5.26
C HIS A 173 -19.59 0.04 4.23
N SER A 174 -18.44 -0.59 3.99
CA SER A 174 -18.31 -1.68 3.00
C SER A 174 -19.30 -2.82 3.29
N PRO A 175 -20.01 -3.36 2.27
CA PRO A 175 -20.90 -4.50 2.45
C PRO A 175 -20.14 -5.82 2.72
N GLN A 176 -18.82 -5.82 2.59
CA GLN A 176 -17.98 -7.00 2.88
C GLN A 176 -17.71 -7.20 4.38
N VAL A 177 -17.98 -6.17 5.20
CA VAL A 177 -17.68 -6.13 6.62
C VAL A 177 -18.99 -6.17 7.42
N PRO A 178 -19.12 -7.05 8.43
CA PRO A 178 -20.34 -7.19 9.23
C PRO A 178 -20.40 -6.15 10.36
N TRP A 179 -20.55 -4.87 10.01
CA TRP A 179 -20.57 -3.74 10.96
C TRP A 179 -21.55 -3.95 12.13
N THR A 180 -21.13 -3.53 13.32
CA THR A 180 -21.85 -3.65 14.60
C THR A 180 -22.12 -2.30 15.21
#